data_AF-A0A920ITW5-F1
#
_entry.id   AF-A0A920ITW5-F1
#
_cell.length_a   1.000
_cell.length_b   1.000
_cell.length_c   1.000
_cell.angle_alpha   90.00
_cell.angle_beta   90.00
_cell.angle_gamma   90.00
#
_symmetry.space_group_name_H-M   'P 1'
#
loop_
_entity.id
_entity.type
_entity.pdbx_description
1 polymer ?
#
loop_
_entity_poly.entity_id
_entity_poly.type
_entity_poly.pdbx_seq_one_letter_code
_entity_poly.pdbx_strand_id
1 'polypeptide(L)' 'MTEWLNQFEKATSILHEHVKNDDIKFRETITSGFENAPQGLRDVLSGKNFGKQLIKI' A
#
# COMPACT_ATOMS: atom_id res chain seq x y z
N MET A 1 -18.77 -12.67 -2.38
CA MET A 1 -17.39 -13.18 -2.25
C MET A 1 -16.94 -12.98 -0.81
N THR A 2 -17.24 -13.92 0.09
CA THR A 2 -16.87 -13.88 1.53
C THR A 2 -16.02 -15.07 1.96
N GLU A 3 -15.85 -16.05 1.07
CA GLU A 3 -15.21 -17.35 1.33
C GLU A 3 -13.76 -17.24 1.83
N TRP A 4 -13.08 -16.12 1.56
CA TRP A 4 -11.67 -15.92 1.89
C TRP A 4 -11.42 -14.95 3.05
N LEU A 5 -12.47 -14.38 3.64
CA LEU A 5 -12.32 -13.38 4.70
C LEU A 5 -11.56 -13.93 5.92
N ASN A 6 -11.78 -15.21 6.25
CA ASN A 6 -11.08 -15.88 7.35
C ASN A 6 -9.58 -16.11 7.10
N GLN A 7 -9.12 -16.05 5.83
CA GLN A 7 -7.71 -16.20 5.49
C GLN A 7 -6.95 -14.88 5.48
N PHE A 8 -7.64 -13.73 5.48
CA PHE A 8 -6.96 -12.44 5.44
C PHE A 8 -6.08 -12.17 6.65
N GLU A 9 -6.52 -12.55 7.84
CA GLU A 9 -5.70 -12.41 9.04
C GLU A 9 -4.41 -13.24 8.93
N LYS A 10 -4.56 -14.53 8.58
CA LYS A 10 -3.42 -15.44 8.38
C LYS A 10 -2.46 -14.94 7.30
N ALA A 11 -2.98 -14.51 6.15
CA ALA A 11 -2.16 -13.98 5.07
C ALA A 11 -1.42 -12.69 5.50
N THR A 12 -2.09 -11.81 6.24
CA THR A 12 -1.49 -10.58 6.77
C THR A 12 -0.36 -10.88 7.74
N SER A 13 -0.53 -11.85 8.65
CA SER A 13 0.53 -12.26 9.57
C SER A 13 1.76 -12.81 8.84
N ILE A 14 1.56 -13.63 7.81
CA ILE A 14 2.65 -14.18 6.99
C ILE A 14 3.40 -13.05 6.28
N LEU A 15 2.69 -12.15 5.60
CA LEU A 15 3.30 -11.02 4.89
C LEU A 15 4.04 -10.08 5.85
N HIS A 16 3.48 -9.83 7.03
CA HIS A 16 4.12 -9.01 8.06
C HIS A 16 5.47 -9.57 8.51
N GLU A 17 5.54 -10.88 8.75
CA GLU A 17 6.78 -11.54 9.18
C GLU A 17 7.85 -11.46 8.09
N HIS A 18 7.49 -11.65 6.82
CA HIS A 18 8.43 -11.51 5.71
C HIS A 18 8.93 -10.07 5.51
N VAL A 19 8.06 -9.07 5.72
CA VAL A 19 8.48 -7.66 5.71
C VAL A 19 9.46 -7.38 6.85
N LYS A 20 9.18 -7.90 8.05
CA LYS A 20 10.02 -7.73 9.24
C LYS A 20 11.40 -8.40 9.08
N ASN A 21 11.46 -9.53 8.39
CA ASN A 21 12.70 -10.29 8.15
C ASN A 21 13.50 -9.82 6.92
N ASP A 22 13.10 -8.71 6.28
CA ASP A 22 13.69 -8.16 5.06
C ASP A 22 13.58 -9.08 3.81
N ASP A 23 12.80 -10.16 3.90
CA ASP A 23 12.47 -11.05 2.77
C ASP A 23 11.60 -10.33 1.72
N ILE A 24 10.76 -9.39 2.18
CA ILE A 24 9.92 -8.55 1.32
C ILE A 24 10.32 -7.08 1.51
N LYS A 25 10.81 -6.48 0.43
CA LYS A 25 11.07 -5.03 0.35
C LYS A 25 9.91 -4.35 -0.34
N PHE A 26 9.41 -3.28 0.27
CA PHE A 26 8.36 -2.45 -0.31
C PHE A 26 8.81 -0.99 -0.31
N ARG A 27 8.26 -0.23 -1.26
CA ARG A 27 8.46 1.21 -1.38
C ARG A 27 7.09 1.85 -1.49
N GLU A 28 6.95 3.00 -0.84
CA GLU A 28 5.72 3.77 -0.84
C GLU A 28 6.01 5.18 -1.35
N THR A 29 5.01 5.77 -2.00
CA THR A 29 4.98 7.18 -2.39
C THR A 29 4.00 7.89 -1.48
N ILE A 30 4.47 8.88 -0.72
CA ILE A 30 3.67 9.60 0.27
C ILE A 30 3.36 11.00 -0.25
N THR A 31 2.07 11.30 -0.43
CA THR A 31 1.56 12.64 -0.71
C THR A 31 0.99 13.23 0.57
N SER A 32 1.47 14.40 0.99
CA SER A 32 0.97 15.09 2.18
C SER A 32 -0.28 15.89 1.87
N GLY A 33 -1.25 15.92 2.78
CA GLY A 33 -2.47 16.70 2.68
C GLY A 33 -3.58 15.98 1.91
N PHE A 34 -4.79 15.96 2.50
CA PHE A 34 -5.95 15.35 1.87
C PHE A 34 -6.38 16.09 0.59
N GLU A 35 -6.18 17.41 0.57
CA GLU A 35 -6.40 18.27 -0.59
C GLU A 35 -5.58 17.85 -1.82
N ASN A 36 -4.47 17.15 -1.60
CA ASN A 36 -3.60 16.65 -2.66
C ASN A 36 -3.97 15.23 -3.13
N ALA A 37 -5.00 14.59 -2.57
CA ALA A 37 -5.46 13.27 -3.00
C ALA A 37 -5.80 13.19 -4.51
N PRO A 38 -6.45 14.21 -5.14
CA PRO A 38 -6.67 14.20 -6.59
C PRO A 38 -5.37 14.18 -7.38
N GLN A 39 -4.33 14.86 -6.90
CA GLN A 39 -3.01 14.83 -7.53
C GLN A 39 -2.34 13.47 -7.34
N GLY A 40 -2.39 12.90 -6.14
CA GLY A 40 -1.87 11.56 -5.87
C GLY A 40 -2.51 10.49 -6.76
N LEU A 41 -3.82 10.57 -7.01
CA LEU A 41 -4.49 9.66 -7.95
C LEU A 41 -4.02 9.86 -9.40
N ARG A 42 -3.83 11.11 -9.84
CA ARG A 42 -3.27 11.40 -11.18
C ARG A 42 -1.84 10.88 -11.33
N ASP A 43 -1.03 10.96 -10.28
CA ASP A 43 0.34 10.46 -10.29
C ASP A 43 0.37 8.93 -10.43
N VAL A 44 -0.59 8.23 -9.81
CA VAL A 44 -0.81 6.79 -10.01
C VAL A 44 -1.16 6.46 -11.46
N LEU A 45 -2.13 7.16 -12.04
CA LEU A 45 -2.58 6.91 -13.41
C LEU A 45 -1.55 7.30 -14.47
N SER A 46 -0.67 8.25 -14.16
CA SER A 46 0.41 8.69 -15.05
C SER A 46 1.73 7.94 -14.85
N GLY A 47 1.78 6.97 -13.94
CA GLY A 47 2.98 6.15 -13.68
C GLY A 47 4.12 6.91 -13.01
N LYS A 48 3.82 8.00 -12.28
CA LYS A 48 4.81 8.82 -11.58
C LYS A 48 5.10 8.34 -10.16
N ASN A 49 4.29 7.44 -9.60
CA ASN A 49 4.51 6.86 -8.28
C ASN A 49 5.38 5.60 -8.35
N PHE A 50 6.15 5.37 -7.29
CA PHE A 50 6.83 4.10 -7.05
C PHE A 50 6.11 3.33 -5.94
N GLY A 51 5.70 2.10 -6.25
CA GLY A 51 4.99 1.24 -5.30
C GLY A 51 3.66 1.84 -4.85
N LYS A 52 3.34 1.69 -3.56
CA LYS A 52 2.03 2.06 -3.03
C LYS A 52 1.90 3.57 -2.83
N GLN A 53 0.87 4.19 -3.38
CA GLN A 53 0.53 5.60 -3.14
C GLN A 53 -0.24 5.73 -1.81
N LEU A 54 0.23 6.62 -0.94
CA LEU A 54 -0.39 6.95 0.34
C LEU A 54 -0.68 8.45 0.43
N ILE A 55 -1.81 8.81 1.04
CA ILE A 55 -2.10 10.18 1.43
C ILE A 55 -1.88 10.30 2.94
N LYS A 56 -0.95 11.17 3.34
CA LYS A 56 -0.72 11.51 4.74
C LYS A 56 -1.64 12.67 5.10
N ILE A 57 -2.54 12.41 6.05
CA ILE A 57 -3.53 13.37 6.57
C ILE A 57 -2.95 14.09 7.79
#